data_AF-A0A5C3LG93-F1
#
_entry.id   AF-A0A5C3LG93-F1
#
_cell.length_a   1.000
_cell.length_b   1.000
_cell.length_c   1.000
_cell.angle_alpha   90.00
_cell.angle_beta   90.00
_cell.angle_gamma   90.00
#
_symmetry.space_group_name_H-M   'P 1'
#
loop_
_entity.id
_entity.type
_entity.pdbx_description
1 polymer ?
#
loop_
_entity_poly.entity_id
_entity_poly.type
_entity_poly.pdbx_seq_one_letter_code
_entity_poly.pdbx_strand_id
1 'polypeptide(L)'
;MRCGRLGYWQVPYYLAGCKMYNVLAGKENMETSYVMSKGKALETFPMLKSDGLVGAVVYYDGQHNDSRMNIVLIMSAAKHGAVATNYCKVTKLNKDGSGKLNGARVKGALTGGEWDVRAKGAINATGPFSDALLTLDDASHKPNVQPSSGIHITLPYYYSPRKMDLLDPITSDGRVIFFLPGKTTLSQALSTPPRVWARGKGKEWCVTETLSLVGRYGWSRNMFIGSIQTYGLEVAKHLSENYGDRAWTVCSLAEPTGESWPLYRTHLTPQYPCMPYVPFPFSVFSLIAKTPLSFSDIEAEVRYAVRHEYALTPIDVLARRTCLSFLNAHAALEALLRVVDIMADEFNWSLKERKKQIKDAVEFLSSMGLAPGYLERMMIPEPEPRGLIEKADVTFWHGLSAVMRAVGLVAPVKEAVSYGPARARFEKGEVAALRLTFEKRMGAADTVQVEDIWGLVKEVPGYASVSRKEYDYVLEEAGFRNRKDMDFEEFVEVFGNLKDVAFAPVASKQKKRLSIPVEKSGRGVYAYFITQLKS
;
A
#
# COMPACT_ATOMS: atom_id res chain seq x y z
N MET A 1 -10.06 -19.24 31.05
CA MET A 1 -9.99 -20.37 30.10
C MET A 1 -8.51 -20.69 29.83
N ARG A 2 -8.14 -21.97 29.83
CA ARG A 2 -6.76 -22.47 30.03
C ARG A 2 -5.81 -22.10 28.88
N CYS A 3 -5.02 -21.04 29.07
CA CYS A 3 -3.84 -20.73 28.26
C CYS A 3 -2.70 -21.63 28.74
N GLY A 4 -2.44 -22.73 28.03
CA GLY A 4 -1.49 -23.76 28.45
C GLY A 4 -0.04 -23.25 28.38
N ARG A 5 0.72 -23.41 29.48
CA ARG A 5 2.19 -23.32 29.44
C ARG A 5 2.71 -24.25 28.35
N LEU A 6 3.44 -23.69 27.38
CA LEU A 6 4.07 -24.44 26.29
C LEU A 6 5.25 -25.25 26.87
N GLY A 7 5.34 -26.52 26.49
CA GLY A 7 6.24 -27.50 27.09
C GLY A 7 7.42 -27.86 26.19
N TYR A 8 8.54 -28.25 26.78
CA TYR A 8 9.77 -28.63 26.07
C TYR A 8 9.55 -29.71 24.98
N TRP A 9 8.53 -30.55 25.13
CA TRP A 9 8.10 -31.59 24.19
C TRP A 9 7.55 -31.05 22.85
N GLN A 10 7.14 -29.79 22.78
CA GLN A 10 6.65 -29.21 21.52
C GLN A 10 7.78 -28.92 20.54
N VAL A 11 8.99 -28.63 21.02
CA VAL A 11 10.16 -28.41 20.16
C VAL A 11 10.47 -29.64 19.29
N PRO A 12 10.66 -30.87 19.84
CA PRO A 12 10.89 -32.05 19.01
C PRO A 12 9.67 -32.41 18.15
N TYR A 13 8.44 -32.13 18.60
CA TYR A 13 7.23 -32.34 17.80
C TYR A 13 7.22 -31.49 16.51
N TYR A 14 7.40 -30.17 16.65
CA TYR A 14 7.44 -29.26 15.49
C TYR A 14 8.66 -29.53 14.61
N LEU A 15 9.81 -29.86 15.20
CA LEU A 15 11.00 -30.25 14.44
C LEU A 15 10.73 -31.51 13.60
N ALA A 16 10.11 -32.54 14.17
CA ALA A 16 9.77 -33.76 13.43
C ALA A 16 8.84 -33.46 12.24
N GLY A 17 7.84 -32.60 12.45
CA GLY A 17 6.97 -32.11 11.37
C GLY A 17 7.75 -31.38 10.27
N CYS A 18 8.65 -30.46 10.65
CA CYS A 18 9.48 -29.74 9.69
C CYS A 18 10.49 -30.66 8.98
N LYS A 19 10.99 -31.70 9.63
CA LYS A 19 11.87 -32.70 8.98
C LYS A 19 11.08 -33.54 7.98
N MET A 20 9.85 -33.95 8.32
CA MET A 20 8.95 -34.61 7.38
C MET A 20 8.66 -33.71 6.18
N TYR A 21 8.45 -32.41 6.41
CA TYR A 21 8.28 -31.42 5.33
C TYR A 21 9.48 -31.38 4.38
N ASN A 22 10.72 -31.32 4.91
CA ASN A 22 11.92 -31.37 4.06
C ASN A 22 11.99 -32.67 3.24
N VAL A 23 11.59 -33.82 3.82
CA VAL A 23 11.56 -35.12 3.12
C VAL A 23 10.53 -35.11 1.98
N LEU A 24 9.35 -34.55 2.22
CA LEU A 24 8.29 -34.42 1.21
C LEU A 24 8.69 -33.44 0.09
N ALA A 25 9.44 -32.38 0.41
CA ALA A 25 9.97 -31.45 -0.58
C ALA A 25 11.02 -32.09 -1.50
N GLY A 26 11.73 -33.13 -1.03
CA GLY A 26 12.65 -33.92 -1.86
C GLY A 26 13.73 -33.06 -2.51
N LYS A 27 13.80 -33.07 -3.85
CA LYS A 27 14.78 -32.29 -4.62
C LYS A 27 14.47 -30.78 -4.68
N GLU A 28 13.23 -30.40 -4.41
CA GLU A 28 12.79 -29.00 -4.35
C GLU A 28 13.02 -28.39 -2.95
N ASN A 29 13.60 -29.16 -2.03
CA ASN A 29 13.91 -28.66 -0.69
C ASN A 29 14.94 -27.54 -0.76
N MET A 30 14.58 -26.36 -0.25
CA MET A 30 15.43 -25.17 -0.31
C MET A 30 16.60 -25.29 0.67
N GLU A 31 16.31 -25.61 1.93
CA GLU A 31 17.28 -25.73 3.02
C GLU A 31 16.73 -26.64 4.12
N THR A 32 17.59 -27.04 5.06
CA THR A 32 17.19 -27.97 6.14
C THR A 32 16.70 -27.24 7.38
N SER A 33 15.49 -27.59 7.84
CA SER A 33 14.93 -27.11 9.12
C SER A 33 15.80 -27.39 10.35
N TYR A 34 15.84 -26.46 11.31
CA TYR A 34 16.69 -26.52 12.52
C TYR A 34 16.02 -25.90 13.75
N VAL A 35 16.56 -26.19 14.94
CA VAL A 35 16.08 -25.62 16.22
C VAL A 35 16.89 -24.37 16.55
N MET A 36 16.19 -23.31 16.95
CA MET A 36 16.75 -22.06 17.44
C MET A 36 16.55 -21.97 18.96
N SER A 37 17.62 -21.67 19.69
CA SER A 37 17.56 -21.50 21.15
C SER A 37 16.71 -20.29 21.54
N LYS A 38 16.20 -20.28 22.79
CA LYS A 38 15.46 -19.14 23.35
C LYS A 38 16.21 -17.82 23.21
N GLY A 39 17.51 -17.80 23.55
CA GLY A 39 18.33 -16.60 23.47
C GLY A 39 18.42 -16.06 22.05
N LYS A 40 18.66 -16.93 21.06
CA LYS A 40 18.74 -16.53 19.65
C LYS A 40 17.39 -16.10 19.07
N ALA A 41 16.31 -16.73 19.52
CA ALA A 41 14.94 -16.34 19.17
C ALA A 41 14.62 -14.92 19.67
N LEU A 42 14.97 -14.60 20.92
CA LEU A 42 14.77 -13.26 21.49
C LEU A 42 15.71 -12.20 20.87
N GLU A 43 16.93 -12.57 20.48
CA GLU A 43 17.83 -11.68 19.73
C GLU A 43 17.25 -11.35 18.34
N THR A 44 16.66 -12.34 17.68
CA THR A 44 16.11 -12.17 16.32
C THR A 44 14.75 -11.49 16.34
N PHE A 45 13.91 -11.76 17.35
CA PHE A 45 12.61 -11.14 17.56
C PHE A 45 12.50 -10.61 19.01
N PRO A 46 13.03 -9.39 19.28
CA PRO A 46 13.04 -8.80 20.63
C PRO A 46 11.65 -8.57 21.25
N MET A 47 10.62 -8.51 20.41
CA MET A 47 9.23 -8.28 20.84
C MET A 47 8.51 -9.55 21.31
N LEU A 48 9.10 -10.73 21.16
CA LEU A 48 8.50 -11.98 21.64
C LEU A 48 8.35 -11.97 23.16
N LYS A 49 7.32 -12.67 23.63
CA LYS A 49 7.12 -12.90 25.06
C LYS A 49 8.19 -13.88 25.56
N SER A 50 9.06 -13.44 26.46
CA SER A 50 10.11 -14.29 27.03
C SER A 50 9.57 -15.33 28.01
N ASP A 51 8.46 -15.02 28.68
CA ASP A 51 7.74 -15.91 29.59
C ASP A 51 7.08 -17.06 28.80
N GLY A 52 7.38 -18.30 29.18
CA GLY A 52 6.94 -19.50 28.49
C GLY A 52 7.70 -19.86 27.20
N LEU A 53 8.60 -19.00 26.70
CA LEU A 53 9.43 -19.33 25.52
C LEU A 53 10.50 -20.37 25.89
N VAL A 54 10.45 -21.51 25.22
CA VAL A 54 11.44 -22.60 25.32
C VAL A 54 12.45 -22.60 24.17
N GLY A 55 12.05 -22.09 23.00
CA GLY A 55 12.85 -22.05 21.77
C GLY A 55 11.97 -21.82 20.53
N ALA A 56 12.55 -21.91 19.35
CA ALA A 56 11.86 -21.81 18.06
C ALA A 56 12.34 -22.89 17.08
N VAL A 57 11.54 -23.20 16.07
CA VAL A 57 11.90 -24.13 14.99
C VAL A 57 11.87 -23.36 13.68
N VAL A 58 12.96 -23.39 12.92
CA VAL A 58 13.07 -22.68 11.64
C VAL A 58 12.88 -23.68 10.51
N TYR A 59 12.06 -23.32 9.53
CA TYR A 59 11.93 -24.05 8.27
C TYR A 59 12.01 -23.09 7.09
N TYR A 60 12.04 -23.63 5.88
CA TYR A 60 12.19 -22.84 4.66
C TYR A 60 10.99 -23.09 3.75
N ASP A 61 10.52 -22.01 3.14
CA ASP A 61 9.34 -22.01 2.29
C ASP A 61 9.46 -20.85 1.28
N GLY A 62 8.67 -20.89 0.21
CA GLY A 62 8.80 -20.01 -0.94
C GLY A 62 8.07 -18.68 -0.75
N GLN A 63 8.78 -17.57 -1.05
CA GLN A 63 8.19 -16.25 -1.21
C GLN A 63 7.92 -15.91 -2.66
N HIS A 64 6.71 -15.42 -2.97
CA HIS A 64 6.42 -14.89 -4.29
C HIS A 64 5.49 -13.66 -4.26
N ASN A 65 5.60 -12.83 -5.29
CA ASN A 65 4.62 -11.76 -5.52
C ASN A 65 3.54 -12.31 -6.46
N ASP A 66 2.33 -12.49 -5.92
CA ASP A 66 1.16 -13.03 -6.60
C ASP A 66 0.73 -12.17 -7.81
N SER A 67 0.63 -10.85 -7.63
CA SER A 67 0.22 -9.92 -8.67
C SER A 67 1.21 -9.91 -9.85
N ARG A 68 2.51 -9.92 -9.55
CA ARG A 68 3.59 -10.01 -10.54
C ARG A 68 3.60 -11.35 -11.27
N MET A 69 3.39 -12.45 -10.54
CA MET A 69 3.32 -13.79 -11.13
C MET A 69 2.17 -13.85 -12.14
N ASN A 70 0.98 -13.35 -11.77
CA ASN A 70 -0.20 -13.36 -12.64
C ASN A 70 0.02 -12.61 -13.95
N ILE A 71 0.62 -11.41 -13.91
CA ILE A 71 0.89 -10.67 -15.14
C ILE A 71 1.97 -11.36 -16.00
N VAL A 72 2.98 -11.95 -15.37
CA VAL A 72 4.02 -12.71 -16.07
C VAL A 72 3.46 -13.96 -16.76
N LEU A 73 2.48 -14.65 -16.18
CA LEU A 73 1.76 -15.73 -16.87
C LEU A 73 1.04 -15.23 -18.12
N ILE A 74 0.30 -14.12 -17.99
CA ILE A 74 -0.44 -13.52 -19.10
C ILE A 74 0.52 -13.11 -20.23
N MET A 75 1.63 -12.44 -19.89
CA MET A 75 2.65 -12.05 -20.85
C MET A 75 3.31 -13.26 -21.52
N SER A 76 3.54 -14.34 -20.77
CA SER A 76 4.10 -15.58 -21.32
C SER A 76 3.11 -16.25 -22.28
N ALA A 77 1.82 -16.32 -21.92
CA ALA A 77 0.78 -16.81 -22.82
C ALA A 77 0.68 -15.97 -24.09
N ALA A 78 0.72 -14.64 -23.96
CA ALA A 78 0.71 -13.71 -25.10
C ALA A 78 1.94 -13.90 -26.01
N LYS A 79 3.13 -14.11 -25.43
CA LYS A 79 4.35 -14.45 -26.18
C LYS A 79 4.19 -15.74 -27.00
N HIS A 80 3.38 -16.69 -26.52
CA HIS A 80 3.05 -17.94 -27.22
C HIS A 80 1.81 -17.83 -28.13
N GLY A 81 1.32 -16.62 -28.41
CA GLY A 81 0.26 -16.37 -29.38
C GLY A 81 -1.15 -16.28 -28.80
N ALA A 82 -1.32 -16.31 -27.48
CA ALA A 82 -2.62 -16.06 -26.86
C ALA A 82 -3.01 -14.57 -26.98
N VAL A 83 -4.29 -14.30 -27.20
CA VAL A 83 -4.83 -12.93 -27.12
C VAL A 83 -5.41 -12.73 -25.72
N ALA A 84 -4.84 -11.79 -24.98
CA ALA A 84 -5.28 -11.42 -23.64
C ALA A 84 -5.87 -10.00 -23.63
N THR A 85 -6.94 -9.81 -22.87
CA THR A 85 -7.56 -8.51 -22.64
C THR A 85 -8.04 -8.41 -21.20
N ASN A 86 -7.83 -7.26 -20.56
CA ASN A 86 -8.39 -6.90 -19.27
C ASN A 86 -9.54 -5.90 -19.45
N TYR A 87 -10.28 -5.63 -18.38
CA TYR A 87 -11.48 -4.77 -18.42
C TYR A 87 -12.55 -5.21 -19.43
N CYS A 88 -12.62 -6.50 -19.76
CA CYS A 88 -13.68 -7.06 -20.60
C CYS A 88 -14.54 -8.01 -19.76
N LYS A 89 -15.76 -7.57 -19.43
CA LYS A 89 -16.71 -8.34 -18.62
C LYS A 89 -17.59 -9.20 -19.52
N VAL A 90 -17.68 -10.50 -19.25
CA VAL A 90 -18.69 -11.37 -19.86
C VAL A 90 -20.07 -11.00 -19.31
N THR A 91 -21.01 -10.69 -20.20
CA THR A 91 -22.38 -10.31 -19.84
C THR A 91 -23.42 -11.35 -20.24
N LYS A 92 -23.12 -12.17 -21.26
CA LYS A 92 -23.99 -13.26 -21.72
C LYS A 92 -23.16 -14.39 -22.33
N LEU A 93 -23.62 -15.63 -22.16
CA LEU A 93 -23.07 -16.79 -22.84
C LEU A 93 -23.91 -17.11 -24.08
N ASN A 94 -23.25 -17.38 -25.21
CA ASN A 94 -23.90 -17.68 -26.47
C ASN A 94 -23.92 -19.19 -26.70
N LYS A 95 -25.08 -19.71 -27.11
CA LYS A 95 -25.32 -21.12 -27.41
C LYS A 95 -25.80 -21.27 -28.85
N ASP A 96 -25.44 -22.37 -29.49
CA ASP A 96 -26.00 -22.74 -30.80
C ASP A 96 -27.42 -23.34 -30.66
N GLY A 97 -28.03 -23.70 -31.80
CA GLY A 97 -29.38 -24.29 -31.82
C GLY A 97 -29.50 -25.65 -31.11
N SER A 98 -28.38 -26.31 -30.79
CA SER A 98 -28.35 -27.54 -29.99
C SER A 98 -28.20 -27.28 -28.49
N GLY A 99 -28.09 -26.02 -28.07
CA GLY A 99 -27.85 -25.63 -26.69
C GLY A 99 -26.39 -25.67 -26.26
N LYS A 100 -25.45 -25.90 -27.20
CA LYS A 100 -24.02 -25.98 -26.90
C LYS A 100 -23.39 -24.59 -26.92
N LEU A 101 -22.53 -24.29 -25.93
CA LEU A 101 -21.77 -23.04 -25.87
C LEU A 101 -20.88 -22.85 -27.11
N ASN A 102 -20.98 -21.70 -27.76
CA ASN A 102 -20.19 -21.34 -28.95
C ASN A 102 -19.54 -19.94 -28.86
N GLY A 103 -19.66 -19.27 -27.72
CA GLY A 103 -19.09 -17.94 -27.51
C GLY A 103 -19.67 -17.22 -26.30
N ALA A 104 -19.35 -15.94 -26.20
CA ALA A 104 -19.87 -15.05 -25.16
C ALA A 104 -19.98 -13.61 -25.68
N ARG A 105 -20.97 -12.88 -25.18
CA ARG A 105 -21.03 -11.42 -25.29
C ARG A 105 -20.16 -10.82 -24.19
N VAL A 106 -19.29 -9.88 -24.58
CA VAL A 106 -18.42 -9.15 -23.67
C VAL A 106 -18.69 -7.65 -23.76
N LYS A 107 -18.46 -6.97 -22.64
CA LYS A 107 -18.55 -5.51 -22.50
C LYS A 107 -17.22 -4.95 -22.02
N GLY A 108 -16.68 -3.98 -22.75
CA GLY A 108 -15.53 -3.19 -22.31
C GLY A 108 -15.93 -2.29 -21.15
N ALA A 109 -15.34 -2.50 -19.97
CA ALA A 109 -15.66 -1.74 -18.77
C ALA A 109 -15.18 -0.28 -18.84
N LEU A 110 -14.14 0.00 -19.62
CA LEU A 110 -13.59 1.35 -19.79
C LEU A 110 -14.21 2.09 -20.99
N THR A 111 -14.49 1.38 -22.08
CA THR A 111 -15.01 1.97 -23.34
C THR A 111 -16.54 1.91 -23.44
N GLY A 112 -17.19 1.04 -22.69
CA GLY A 112 -18.63 0.79 -22.73
C GLY A 112 -19.11 -0.06 -23.91
N GLY A 113 -18.28 -0.31 -24.92
CA GLY A 113 -18.63 -1.08 -26.12
C GLY A 113 -18.94 -2.54 -25.82
N GLU A 114 -19.80 -3.16 -26.64
CA GLU A 114 -20.21 -4.56 -26.50
C GLU A 114 -20.07 -5.35 -27.80
N TRP A 115 -19.44 -6.52 -27.75
CA TRP A 115 -19.22 -7.37 -28.92
C TRP A 115 -19.30 -8.84 -28.56
N ASP A 116 -19.43 -9.70 -29.57
CA ASP A 116 -19.48 -11.16 -29.39
C ASP A 116 -18.12 -11.77 -29.71
N VAL A 117 -17.67 -12.67 -28.84
CA VAL A 117 -16.46 -13.49 -29.04
C VAL A 117 -16.91 -14.92 -29.30
N ARG A 118 -16.50 -15.49 -30.43
CA ARG A 118 -16.77 -16.89 -30.79
C ARG A 118 -15.65 -17.79 -30.28
N ALA A 119 -16.01 -18.94 -29.73
CA ALA A 119 -15.05 -19.92 -29.24
C ALA A 119 -15.58 -21.35 -29.41
N LYS A 120 -14.68 -22.31 -29.62
CA LYS A 120 -15.03 -23.75 -29.71
C LYS A 120 -15.35 -24.37 -28.34
N GLY A 121 -14.89 -23.74 -27.27
CA GLY A 121 -15.11 -24.13 -25.89
C GLY A 121 -14.82 -22.95 -24.96
N ALA A 122 -15.35 -23.00 -23.75
CA ALA A 122 -15.17 -21.98 -22.74
C ALA A 122 -14.65 -22.62 -21.44
N ILE A 123 -13.70 -21.96 -20.78
CA ILE A 123 -13.20 -22.35 -19.46
C ILE A 123 -13.60 -21.25 -18.47
N ASN A 124 -14.35 -21.63 -17.44
CA ASN A 124 -14.67 -20.72 -16.34
C ASN A 124 -13.56 -20.76 -15.29
N ALA A 125 -12.69 -19.76 -15.29
CA ALA A 125 -11.61 -19.57 -14.32
C ALA A 125 -11.79 -18.28 -13.50
N THR A 126 -13.03 -17.94 -13.12
CA THR A 126 -13.35 -16.66 -12.46
C THR A 126 -13.27 -16.70 -10.92
N GLY A 127 -12.65 -17.74 -10.34
CA GLY A 127 -12.38 -17.84 -8.91
C GLY A 127 -13.67 -17.77 -8.07
N PRO A 128 -13.78 -16.84 -7.09
CA PRO A 128 -14.98 -16.72 -6.25
C PRO A 128 -16.24 -16.33 -7.04
N PHE A 129 -16.10 -15.82 -8.26
CA PHE A 129 -17.20 -15.43 -9.13
C PHE A 129 -17.68 -16.57 -10.05
N SER A 130 -17.16 -17.79 -9.89
CA SER A 130 -17.47 -18.92 -10.77
C SER A 130 -18.97 -19.21 -10.85
N ASP A 131 -19.67 -19.16 -9.72
CA ASP A 131 -21.12 -19.41 -9.68
C ASP A 131 -21.92 -18.35 -10.46
N ALA A 132 -21.47 -17.09 -10.50
CA ALA A 132 -22.17 -16.05 -11.25
C ALA A 132 -22.18 -16.34 -12.76
N LEU A 133 -21.08 -16.90 -13.31
CA LEU A 133 -21.04 -17.36 -14.70
C LEU A 133 -21.84 -18.65 -14.92
N LEU A 134 -21.86 -19.56 -13.95
CA LEU A 134 -22.64 -20.80 -14.06
C LEU A 134 -24.15 -20.50 -14.04
N THR A 135 -24.61 -19.56 -13.21
CA THR A 135 -25.99 -19.08 -13.22
C THR A 135 -26.36 -18.37 -14.53
N LEU A 136 -25.40 -17.71 -15.19
CA LEU A 136 -25.61 -17.14 -16.53
C LEU A 136 -25.75 -18.23 -17.61
N ASP A 137 -25.17 -19.42 -17.41
CA ASP A 137 -25.31 -20.55 -18.31
C ASP A 137 -26.62 -21.32 -18.10
N ASP A 138 -26.95 -21.57 -16.83
CA ASP A 138 -28.13 -22.29 -16.36
C ASP A 138 -28.72 -21.61 -15.14
N ALA A 139 -29.92 -21.04 -15.29
CA ALA A 139 -30.63 -20.34 -14.22
C ALA A 139 -31.00 -21.25 -13.03
N SER A 140 -31.01 -22.58 -13.22
CA SER A 140 -31.28 -23.56 -12.17
C SER A 140 -30.02 -23.96 -11.36
N HIS A 141 -28.85 -23.41 -11.71
CA HIS A 141 -27.59 -23.70 -11.05
C HIS A 141 -27.64 -23.42 -9.54
N LYS A 142 -27.16 -24.38 -8.75
CA LYS A 142 -27.02 -24.24 -7.30
C LYS A 142 -25.60 -23.81 -6.97
N PRO A 143 -25.41 -22.70 -6.22
CA PRO A 143 -24.08 -22.22 -5.86
C PRO A 143 -23.24 -23.29 -5.15
N ASN A 144 -22.01 -23.49 -5.63
CA ASN A 144 -21.06 -24.47 -5.09
C ASN A 144 -19.84 -23.81 -4.42
N VAL A 145 -19.63 -22.50 -4.65
CA VAL A 145 -18.51 -21.75 -4.11
C VAL A 145 -18.93 -21.10 -2.80
N GLN A 146 -18.17 -21.37 -1.73
CA GLN A 146 -18.31 -20.69 -0.44
C GLN A 146 -17.14 -19.72 -0.25
N PRO A 147 -17.31 -18.40 -0.50
CA PRO A 147 -16.23 -17.45 -0.35
C PRO A 147 -15.90 -17.20 1.12
N SER A 148 -14.62 -17.24 1.46
CA SER A 148 -14.08 -16.82 2.75
C SER A 148 -13.21 -15.57 2.58
N SER A 149 -13.38 -14.62 3.50
CA SER A 149 -12.61 -13.37 3.54
C SER A 149 -11.45 -13.48 4.51
N GLY A 150 -10.32 -12.89 4.13
CA GLY A 150 -9.13 -12.71 4.95
C GLY A 150 -8.53 -11.34 4.67
N ILE A 151 -8.07 -10.65 5.71
CA ILE A 151 -7.58 -9.26 5.63
C ILE A 151 -6.13 -9.24 6.10
N HIS A 152 -5.25 -8.61 5.35
CA HIS A 152 -3.84 -8.45 5.71
C HIS A 152 -3.62 -7.05 6.30
N ILE A 153 -2.77 -6.93 7.33
CA ILE A 153 -2.44 -5.65 7.96
C ILE A 153 -0.94 -5.37 7.77
N THR A 154 -0.60 -4.16 7.31
CA THR A 154 0.79 -3.72 7.16
C THR A 154 1.19 -2.94 8.40
N LEU A 155 2.28 -3.37 9.03
CA LEU A 155 2.88 -2.69 10.17
C LEU A 155 4.28 -2.16 9.81
N PRO A 156 4.77 -1.13 10.50
CA PRO A 156 6.14 -0.65 10.34
C PRO A 156 7.20 -1.75 10.47
N TYR A 157 8.30 -1.61 9.74
CA TYR A 157 9.33 -2.64 9.61
C TYR A 157 10.00 -3.03 10.95
N TYR A 158 9.97 -2.17 11.97
CA TYR A 158 10.63 -2.44 13.26
C TYR A 158 9.94 -3.55 14.09
N TYR A 159 8.75 -4.02 13.69
CA TYR A 159 8.07 -5.15 14.33
C TYR A 159 8.60 -6.53 13.91
N SER A 160 9.39 -6.63 12.83
CA SER A 160 9.88 -7.91 12.32
C SER A 160 11.28 -7.79 11.69
N PRO A 161 12.20 -8.75 11.91
CA PRO A 161 13.51 -8.74 11.27
C PRO A 161 13.37 -8.91 9.76
N ARG A 162 14.21 -8.22 8.98
CA ARG A 162 14.09 -8.15 7.51
C ARG A 162 14.18 -9.47 6.74
N LYS A 163 14.72 -10.52 7.36
CA LYS A 163 15.15 -11.76 6.66
C LYS A 163 14.49 -13.03 7.19
N MET A 164 13.58 -12.92 8.16
CA MET A 164 12.96 -14.10 8.76
C MET A 164 11.53 -13.81 9.14
N ASP A 165 10.64 -14.73 8.80
CA ASP A 165 9.22 -14.57 9.07
C ASP A 165 8.84 -15.31 10.35
N LEU A 166 7.80 -14.85 11.03
CA LEU A 166 7.29 -15.43 12.27
C LEU A 166 5.94 -16.08 12.03
N LEU A 167 5.80 -17.33 12.44
CA LEU A 167 4.56 -18.09 12.43
C LEU A 167 4.18 -18.40 13.88
N ASP A 168 2.99 -17.96 14.29
CA ASP A 168 2.34 -18.35 15.53
C ASP A 168 1.33 -19.47 15.25
N PRO A 169 1.65 -20.73 15.61
CA PRO A 169 0.82 -21.88 15.26
C PRO A 169 -0.42 -22.05 16.15
N ILE A 170 -0.51 -21.33 17.28
CA ILE A 170 -1.58 -21.51 18.27
C ILE A 170 -2.05 -20.16 18.81
N THR A 171 -3.07 -19.61 18.17
CA THR A 171 -3.83 -18.48 18.71
C THR A 171 -4.92 -18.94 19.68
N SER A 172 -5.50 -18.00 20.43
CA SER A 172 -6.56 -18.24 21.40
C SER A 172 -7.84 -18.88 20.81
N ASP A 173 -8.02 -18.77 19.49
CA ASP A 173 -9.14 -19.33 18.74
C ASP A 173 -8.74 -20.52 17.84
N GLY A 174 -7.53 -21.06 18.01
CA GLY A 174 -7.05 -22.25 17.28
C GLY A 174 -6.65 -21.99 15.83
N ARG A 175 -6.49 -20.73 15.43
CA ARG A 175 -5.99 -20.33 14.11
C ARG A 175 -4.46 -20.17 14.13
N VAL A 176 -3.91 -19.98 12.94
CA VAL A 176 -2.49 -19.72 12.70
C VAL A 176 -2.34 -18.29 12.20
N ILE A 177 -1.39 -17.53 12.77
CA ILE A 177 -1.05 -16.19 12.32
C ILE A 177 0.36 -16.16 11.77
N PHE A 178 0.57 -15.34 10.75
CA PHE A 178 1.84 -15.12 10.09
C PHE A 178 2.24 -13.65 10.21
N PHE A 179 3.53 -13.41 10.43
CA PHE A 179 4.18 -12.11 10.50
C PHE A 179 5.34 -12.11 9.50
N LEU A 180 5.12 -11.53 8.32
CA LEU A 180 6.12 -11.44 7.26
C LEU A 180 6.76 -10.02 7.26
N PRO A 181 8.09 -9.89 7.20
CA PRO A 181 8.80 -8.62 7.09
C PRO A 181 8.72 -8.04 5.67
N GLY A 182 8.41 -6.75 5.58
CA GLY A 182 8.54 -5.98 4.33
C GLY A 182 7.47 -6.21 3.26
N LYS A 183 6.56 -7.18 3.43
CA LYS A 183 5.33 -7.38 2.65
C LYS A 183 4.27 -7.98 3.56
N THR A 184 3.07 -7.43 3.52
CA THR A 184 1.95 -7.57 4.46
C THR A 184 1.60 -9.02 4.87
N THR A 185 1.04 -9.24 6.07
CA THR A 185 0.33 -10.51 6.38
C THR A 185 -0.86 -10.41 7.31
N LEU A 186 -1.95 -11.04 6.88
CA LEU A 186 -2.85 -11.90 7.66
C LEU A 186 -3.78 -12.60 6.63
N SER A 187 -3.58 -13.90 6.37
CA SER A 187 -4.48 -14.66 5.48
C SER A 187 -5.24 -15.73 6.27
N GLN A 188 -6.57 -15.66 6.28
CA GLN A 188 -7.41 -16.84 6.21
C GLN A 188 -8.00 -16.93 4.81
N ALA A 189 -7.67 -17.99 4.09
CA ALA A 189 -8.42 -18.42 2.92
C ALA A 189 -8.42 -19.94 2.92
N LEU A 190 -9.39 -20.53 3.61
CA LEU A 190 -9.83 -21.88 3.27
C LEU A 190 -10.78 -21.71 2.09
N SER A 191 -10.30 -22.05 0.90
CA SER A 191 -11.17 -22.37 -0.22
C SER A 191 -10.98 -23.83 -0.55
N THR A 192 -12.07 -24.59 -0.52
CA THR A 192 -12.12 -25.95 -1.04
C THR A 192 -11.69 -25.92 -2.51
N PRO A 193 -10.70 -26.72 -2.95
CA PRO A 193 -10.32 -26.72 -4.36
C PRO A 193 -11.52 -27.17 -5.22
N PRO A 194 -11.89 -26.43 -6.28
CA PRO A 194 -12.90 -26.91 -7.20
C PRO A 194 -12.43 -28.20 -7.88
N ARG A 195 -13.36 -29.12 -8.16
CA ARG A 195 -13.07 -30.34 -8.92
C ARG A 195 -12.48 -29.98 -10.27
N VAL A 196 -11.27 -30.47 -10.54
CA VAL A 196 -10.62 -30.37 -11.84
C VAL A 196 -11.39 -31.25 -12.83
N TRP A 197 -11.95 -30.64 -13.87
CA TRP A 197 -12.58 -31.36 -14.97
C TRP A 197 -11.75 -31.24 -16.25
N ALA A 198 -11.67 -32.38 -16.94
CA ALA A 198 -11.23 -32.62 -18.32
C ALA A 198 -9.72 -32.71 -18.63
N ARG A 199 -9.26 -33.95 -18.90
CA ARG A 199 -8.17 -34.23 -19.85
C ARG A 199 -8.70 -33.97 -21.27
N GLY A 200 -8.19 -32.94 -21.93
CA GLY A 200 -8.42 -32.74 -23.36
C GLY A 200 -7.78 -33.86 -24.18
N LYS A 201 -8.53 -34.44 -25.12
CA LYS A 201 -7.99 -35.34 -26.14
C LYS A 201 -7.38 -34.50 -27.27
N GLY A 202 -6.07 -34.29 -27.23
CA GLY A 202 -5.26 -33.62 -28.25
C GLY A 202 -3.78 -33.91 -28.01
N LYS A 203 -3.04 -34.26 -29.06
CA LYS A 203 -1.82 -35.09 -29.04
C LYS A 203 -0.50 -34.36 -28.71
N GLU A 204 -0.51 -33.31 -27.89
CA GLU A 204 0.72 -32.70 -27.36
C GLU A 204 0.70 -32.75 -25.83
N TRP A 205 1.79 -33.26 -25.26
CA TRP A 205 1.95 -33.42 -23.83
C TRP A 205 2.08 -32.05 -23.16
N CYS A 206 1.63 -31.94 -21.91
CA CYS A 206 1.82 -30.71 -21.12
C CYS A 206 3.32 -30.47 -20.91
N VAL A 207 3.84 -29.33 -21.39
CA VAL A 207 5.26 -28.94 -21.27
C VAL A 207 5.50 -27.84 -20.23
N THR A 208 4.46 -27.43 -19.49
CA THR A 208 4.49 -26.24 -18.63
C THR A 208 5.50 -26.33 -17.49
N GLU A 209 5.88 -27.54 -17.05
CA GLU A 209 6.89 -27.75 -16.01
C GLU A 209 8.29 -27.29 -16.45
N THR A 210 8.60 -27.44 -17.74
CA THR A 210 9.89 -27.03 -18.32
C THR A 210 9.86 -25.63 -18.94
N LEU A 211 8.66 -25.07 -19.12
CA LEU A 211 8.48 -23.79 -19.78
C LEU A 211 8.85 -22.64 -18.83
N SER A 212 9.90 -21.91 -19.17
CA SER A 212 10.30 -20.74 -18.42
C SER A 212 9.40 -19.55 -18.73
N LEU A 213 8.97 -18.85 -17.68
CA LEU A 213 8.21 -17.62 -17.79
C LEU A 213 9.05 -16.46 -18.33
N VAL A 214 8.40 -15.49 -18.97
CA VAL A 214 9.03 -14.24 -19.40
C VAL A 214 9.63 -13.53 -18.17
N GLY A 215 10.86 -13.03 -18.27
CA GLY A 215 11.64 -12.57 -17.11
C GLY A 215 12.83 -13.47 -16.76
N ARG A 216 12.77 -14.76 -17.13
CA ARG A 216 13.75 -15.76 -16.67
C ARG A 216 14.99 -15.92 -17.56
N TYR A 217 14.87 -15.70 -18.86
CA TYR A 217 15.80 -16.21 -19.89
C TYR A 217 17.17 -15.52 -19.85
N GLY A 218 17.24 -14.24 -19.48
CA GLY A 218 18.48 -13.47 -19.32
C GLY A 218 18.82 -13.09 -17.88
N TRP A 219 18.10 -13.63 -16.90
CA TRP A 219 18.29 -13.24 -15.49
C TRP A 219 19.40 -14.02 -14.81
N SER A 220 20.20 -13.32 -14.01
CA SER A 220 21.17 -13.90 -13.08
C SER A 220 21.22 -13.07 -11.79
N ARG A 221 21.70 -13.67 -10.69
CA ARG A 221 21.83 -12.98 -9.39
C ARG A 221 22.66 -11.69 -9.45
N ASN A 222 23.57 -11.59 -10.42
CA ASN A 222 24.50 -10.47 -10.59
C ASN A 222 24.10 -9.54 -11.75
N MET A 223 22.99 -9.79 -12.44
CA MET A 223 22.54 -9.01 -13.59
C MET A 223 22.40 -7.51 -13.26
N PHE A 224 21.93 -7.18 -12.06
CA PHE A 224 21.75 -5.80 -11.63
C PHE A 224 23.04 -4.97 -11.67
N ILE A 225 24.22 -5.60 -11.54
CA ILE A 225 25.52 -4.92 -11.62
C ILE A 225 25.70 -4.29 -13.00
N GLY A 226 25.35 -5.03 -14.06
CA GLY A 226 25.39 -4.51 -15.42
C GLY A 226 24.42 -3.33 -15.60
N SER A 227 23.21 -3.42 -15.01
CA SER A 227 22.25 -2.32 -15.07
C SER A 227 22.75 -1.07 -14.36
N ILE A 228 23.47 -1.20 -13.24
CA ILE A 228 24.14 -0.06 -12.57
C ILE A 228 25.25 0.51 -13.47
N GLN A 229 26.07 -0.33 -14.09
CA GLN A 229 27.19 0.13 -14.93
C GLN A 229 26.70 0.87 -16.18
N THR A 230 25.62 0.41 -16.80
CA THR A 230 25.09 0.99 -18.04
C THR A 230 24.20 2.21 -17.79
N TYR A 231 23.33 2.14 -16.77
CA TYR A 231 22.30 3.16 -16.53
C TYR A 231 22.52 3.97 -15.25
N GLY A 232 23.51 3.66 -14.41
CA GLY A 232 23.79 4.45 -13.20
C GLY A 232 22.63 4.54 -12.20
N LEU A 233 21.78 3.52 -12.11
CA LEU A 233 20.55 3.52 -11.31
C LEU A 233 20.75 2.87 -9.92
N GLU A 234 20.33 3.55 -8.85
CA GLU A 234 20.35 2.99 -7.48
C GLU A 234 19.39 1.80 -7.30
N VAL A 235 18.27 1.81 -8.04
CA VAL A 235 17.18 0.82 -7.94
C VAL A 235 17.38 -0.45 -8.79
N ALA A 236 18.52 -0.57 -9.46
CA ALA A 236 18.79 -1.67 -10.40
C ALA A 236 18.57 -3.07 -9.81
N LYS A 237 18.90 -3.27 -8.52
CA LYS A 237 18.68 -4.55 -7.84
C LYS A 237 17.18 -4.86 -7.68
N HIS A 238 16.38 -3.87 -7.27
CA HIS A 238 14.93 -4.01 -7.16
C HIS A 238 14.32 -4.37 -8.52
N LEU A 239 14.73 -3.67 -9.58
CA LEU A 239 14.22 -3.93 -10.93
C LEU A 239 14.60 -5.34 -11.41
N SER A 240 15.85 -5.76 -11.20
CA SER A 240 16.30 -7.12 -11.56
C SER A 240 15.52 -8.21 -10.80
N GLU A 241 15.24 -8.02 -9.51
CA GLU A 241 14.48 -8.97 -8.70
C GLU A 241 12.99 -9.04 -9.06
N ASN A 242 12.36 -7.92 -9.45
CA ASN A 242 10.92 -7.88 -9.76
C ASN A 242 10.58 -8.09 -11.24
N TYR A 243 11.45 -7.71 -12.17
CA TYR A 243 11.21 -7.78 -13.62
C TYR A 243 12.03 -8.89 -14.30
N GLY A 244 13.06 -9.41 -13.64
CA GLY A 244 13.96 -10.38 -14.23
C GLY A 244 14.80 -9.75 -15.34
N ASP A 245 14.99 -10.46 -16.45
CA ASP A 245 15.70 -9.97 -17.64
C ASP A 245 15.07 -8.70 -18.26
N ARG A 246 13.77 -8.49 -18.05
CA ARG A 246 13.03 -7.31 -18.50
C ARG A 246 13.44 -6.02 -17.80
N ALA A 247 14.18 -6.12 -16.69
CA ALA A 247 14.71 -4.95 -16.01
C ALA A 247 15.52 -4.05 -16.95
N TRP A 248 16.21 -4.62 -17.96
CA TRP A 248 16.88 -3.85 -19.00
C TRP A 248 15.93 -2.94 -19.78
N THR A 249 14.77 -3.46 -20.18
CA THR A 249 13.75 -2.67 -20.88
C THR A 249 13.19 -1.59 -19.97
N VAL A 250 12.95 -1.90 -18.70
CA VAL A 250 12.52 -0.89 -17.72
C VAL A 250 13.57 0.22 -17.60
N CYS A 251 14.85 -0.13 -17.45
CA CYS A 251 15.94 0.85 -17.36
C CYS A 251 16.04 1.74 -18.61
N SER A 252 15.81 1.17 -19.80
CA SER A 252 15.84 1.93 -21.06
C SER A 252 14.73 2.98 -21.21
N LEU A 253 13.67 2.87 -20.39
CA LEU A 253 12.56 3.83 -20.35
C LEU A 253 12.79 4.96 -19.35
N ALA A 254 13.88 4.93 -18.58
CA ALA A 254 14.22 6.01 -17.66
C ALA A 254 14.72 7.25 -18.43
N GLU A 255 14.31 8.43 -17.99
CA GLU A 255 14.76 9.71 -18.57
C GLU A 255 16.10 10.13 -17.94
N PRO A 256 17.09 10.62 -18.72
CA PRO A 256 18.37 11.05 -18.17
C PRO A 256 18.21 12.31 -17.29
N THR A 257 18.97 12.39 -16.18
CA THR A 257 18.93 13.55 -15.24
C THR A 257 19.70 14.76 -15.74
N GLY A 258 20.73 14.54 -16.57
CA GLY A 258 21.72 15.56 -16.88
C GLY A 258 22.71 15.83 -15.73
N GLU A 259 22.65 15.07 -14.63
CA GLU A 259 23.61 15.13 -13.52
C GLU A 259 24.76 14.15 -13.73
N SER A 260 25.89 14.35 -13.04
CA SER A 260 27.03 13.42 -13.10
C SER A 260 26.69 12.06 -12.51
N TRP A 261 25.79 12.03 -11.52
CA TRP A 261 25.22 10.82 -10.93
C TRP A 261 24.06 11.19 -9.98
N PRO A 262 22.94 10.43 -9.92
CA PRO A 262 22.58 9.32 -10.82
C PRO A 262 22.32 9.84 -12.24
N LEU A 263 22.71 9.07 -13.26
CA LEU A 263 22.64 9.49 -14.68
C LEU A 263 21.21 9.58 -15.23
N TYR A 264 20.26 8.90 -14.58
CA TYR A 264 18.86 8.80 -14.96
C TYR A 264 17.97 9.08 -13.76
N ARG A 265 16.82 9.71 -14.00
CA ARG A 265 15.98 10.30 -12.94
C ARG A 265 15.35 9.20 -12.12
N THR A 266 15.61 9.24 -10.83
CA THR A 266 15.29 8.18 -9.88
C THR A 266 14.37 8.68 -8.78
N HIS A 267 13.43 9.63 -8.92
CA HIS A 267 12.50 9.93 -7.79
C HIS A 267 11.17 10.51 -8.26
N LEU A 268 10.03 10.01 -7.75
CA LEU A 268 8.69 10.62 -7.96
C LEU A 268 8.33 11.64 -6.89
N THR A 269 8.93 11.55 -5.70
CA THR A 269 8.71 12.48 -4.60
C THR A 269 10.06 13.04 -4.12
N PRO A 270 10.36 14.33 -4.35
CA PRO A 270 11.60 14.95 -3.89
C PRO A 270 11.74 15.02 -2.36
N GLN A 271 10.64 14.82 -1.62
CA GLN A 271 10.53 15.14 -0.19
C GLN A 271 10.67 13.93 0.76
N TYR A 272 10.87 12.71 0.24
CA TYR A 272 11.22 11.54 1.05
C TYR A 272 12.62 10.99 0.73
N PRO A 273 13.70 11.72 1.07
CA PRO A 273 14.99 11.08 1.27
C PRO A 273 14.93 10.22 2.55
N CYS A 274 15.10 8.90 2.41
CA CYS A 274 15.29 8.03 3.57
C CYS A 274 16.75 8.10 4.05
N MET A 275 17.08 9.10 4.87
CA MET A 275 18.32 9.13 5.66
C MET A 275 18.13 8.40 7.00
N PRO A 276 19.21 7.81 7.55
CA PRO A 276 19.88 8.55 8.61
C PRO A 276 21.32 8.85 8.20
N TYR A 277 21.62 10.15 8.08
CA TYR A 277 22.97 10.65 7.98
C TYR A 277 23.58 10.63 9.39
N VAL A 278 24.77 10.05 9.53
CA VAL A 278 25.70 10.39 10.60
C VAL A 278 26.97 10.82 9.89
N PRO A 279 27.51 12.03 10.14
CA PRO A 279 28.75 12.44 9.52
C PRO A 279 29.89 11.66 10.19
N PHE A 280 30.86 11.17 9.42
CA PHE A 280 32.31 11.32 9.66
C PHE A 280 33.08 10.65 8.51
N PRO A 281 34.30 11.14 8.18
CA PRO A 281 34.83 11.09 6.83
C PRO A 281 35.90 9.99 6.65
N PHE A 282 36.24 9.74 5.38
CA PHE A 282 37.39 8.97 4.91
C PHE A 282 37.45 7.49 5.29
N SER A 283 37.08 6.62 4.35
CA SER A 283 37.92 5.47 3.96
C SER A 283 37.29 4.71 2.80
N VAL A 284 38.11 4.54 1.77
CA VAL A 284 37.87 3.82 0.52
C VAL A 284 37.73 2.32 0.82
N PHE A 285 36.60 1.88 1.37
CA PHE A 285 36.20 0.45 1.39
C PHE A 285 34.73 0.33 1.85
N SER A 286 33.79 0.56 0.92
CA SER A 286 32.36 0.28 1.17
C SER A 286 31.61 -0.02 -0.13
N LEU A 287 32.10 -0.98 -0.90
CA LEU A 287 31.25 -1.76 -1.80
C LEU A 287 30.77 -2.98 -1.00
N ILE A 288 29.45 -3.17 -0.93
CA ILE A 288 28.76 -4.31 -0.28
C ILE A 288 28.54 -4.13 1.24
N ALA A 289 27.57 -3.29 1.62
CA ALA A 289 26.52 -3.61 2.60
C ALA A 289 25.74 -2.36 2.98
N LYS A 290 24.44 -2.56 3.28
CA LYS A 290 23.47 -1.63 3.90
C LYS A 290 22.48 -0.97 2.93
N THR A 291 21.55 -1.77 2.40
CA THR A 291 20.34 -1.28 1.72
C THR A 291 19.18 -1.09 2.71
N PRO A 292 18.74 0.14 3.03
CA PRO A 292 17.39 0.40 3.49
C PRO A 292 16.37 0.12 2.37
N LEU A 293 15.09 0.00 2.73
CA LEU A 293 14.02 -0.44 1.84
C LEU A 293 13.83 0.61 0.71
N SER A 294 14.31 0.31 -0.50
CA SER A 294 14.14 1.15 -1.70
C SER A 294 12.67 1.08 -2.13
N PHE A 295 11.94 2.17 -1.95
CA PHE A 295 10.68 2.39 -2.65
C PHE A 295 11.04 2.95 -4.03
N SER A 296 11.05 2.08 -5.03
CA SER A 296 11.45 2.38 -6.42
C SER A 296 10.50 3.37 -7.09
N ASP A 297 10.96 4.60 -7.32
CA ASP A 297 11.23 5.31 -8.59
C ASP A 297 10.50 4.80 -9.86
N ILE A 298 9.19 4.83 -9.69
CA ILE A 298 8.05 4.41 -10.48
C ILE A 298 7.96 4.97 -11.92
N GLU A 299 8.75 5.92 -12.42
CA GLU A 299 8.40 6.57 -13.71
C GLU A 299 8.59 5.65 -14.93
N ALA A 300 9.74 4.98 -14.98
CA ALA A 300 10.06 4.00 -16.00
C ALA A 300 9.21 2.73 -15.80
N GLU A 301 8.93 2.35 -14.56
CA GLU A 301 8.03 1.26 -14.22
C GLU A 301 6.58 1.55 -14.64
N VAL A 302 6.09 2.79 -14.52
CA VAL A 302 4.76 3.20 -14.99
C VAL A 302 4.69 3.05 -16.51
N ARG A 303 5.67 3.60 -17.23
CA ARG A 303 5.72 3.46 -18.70
C ARG A 303 5.78 2.00 -19.10
N TYR A 304 6.61 1.21 -18.43
CA TYR A 304 6.70 -0.22 -18.67
C TYR A 304 5.37 -0.93 -18.39
N ALA A 305 4.73 -0.62 -17.27
CA ALA A 305 3.46 -1.19 -16.86
C ALA A 305 2.35 -0.90 -17.87
N VAL A 306 2.29 0.33 -18.37
CA VAL A 306 1.34 0.78 -19.40
C VAL A 306 1.61 0.09 -20.73
N ARG A 307 2.86 0.10 -21.20
CA ARG A 307 3.23 -0.39 -22.54
C ARG A 307 3.26 -1.91 -22.66
N HIS A 308 3.63 -2.61 -21.59
CA HIS A 308 3.92 -4.05 -21.65
C HIS A 308 3.12 -4.91 -20.67
N GLU A 309 2.50 -4.32 -19.65
CA GLU A 309 1.84 -5.06 -18.57
C GLU A 309 0.34 -4.76 -18.46
N TYR A 310 -0.28 -4.22 -19.51
CA TYR A 310 -1.72 -3.99 -19.59
C TYR A 310 -2.27 -3.09 -18.47
N ALA A 311 -1.47 -2.19 -17.88
CA ALA A 311 -1.96 -1.24 -16.91
C ALA A 311 -2.78 -0.15 -17.61
N LEU A 312 -4.07 -0.04 -17.28
CA LEU A 312 -4.98 0.97 -17.87
C LEU A 312 -5.46 2.01 -16.85
N THR A 313 -5.27 1.75 -15.56
CA THR A 313 -5.63 2.68 -14.47
C THR A 313 -4.45 2.94 -13.53
N PRO A 314 -4.39 4.08 -12.82
CA PRO A 314 -3.35 4.33 -11.81
C PRO A 314 -3.34 3.28 -10.69
N ILE A 315 -4.51 2.71 -10.38
CA ILE A 315 -4.66 1.62 -9.41
C ILE A 315 -3.93 0.36 -9.87
N ASP A 316 -3.96 0.03 -11.17
CA ASP A 316 -3.19 -1.11 -11.70
C ASP A 316 -1.70 -0.98 -11.39
N VAL A 317 -1.17 0.23 -11.55
CA VAL A 317 0.25 0.52 -11.29
C VAL A 317 0.53 0.46 -9.80
N LEU A 318 -0.16 1.30 -9.00
CA LEU A 318 0.12 1.49 -7.58
C LEU A 318 -0.18 0.25 -6.73
N ALA A 319 -1.21 -0.52 -7.06
CA ALA A 319 -1.61 -1.69 -6.28
C ALA A 319 -1.04 -3.00 -6.83
N ARG A 320 -1.07 -3.20 -8.15
CA ARG A 320 -0.81 -4.52 -8.75
C ARG A 320 0.56 -4.65 -9.44
N ARG A 321 1.18 -3.56 -9.91
CA ARG A 321 2.50 -3.63 -10.55
C ARG A 321 3.62 -3.37 -9.55
N THR A 322 3.46 -2.35 -8.69
CA THR A 322 4.46 -1.98 -7.68
C THR A 322 4.08 -2.39 -6.26
N CYS A 323 2.79 -2.66 -6.01
CA CYS A 323 2.24 -2.93 -4.68
C CYS A 323 2.51 -1.81 -3.65
N LEU A 324 2.79 -0.58 -4.11
CA LEU A 324 3.07 0.56 -3.25
C LEU A 324 1.91 0.88 -2.30
N SER A 325 0.65 0.75 -2.76
CA SER A 325 -0.51 1.03 -1.92
C SER A 325 -0.62 0.11 -0.70
N PHE A 326 -0.16 -1.13 -0.81
CA PHE A 326 -0.17 -2.11 0.29
C PHE A 326 0.97 -1.87 1.27
N LEU A 327 2.12 -1.40 0.78
CA LEU A 327 3.30 -1.17 1.60
C LEU A 327 3.25 0.18 2.32
N ASN A 328 2.79 1.23 1.62
CA ASN A 328 2.66 2.57 2.15
C ASN A 328 1.61 3.38 1.37
N ALA A 329 0.38 3.43 1.90
CA ALA A 329 -0.71 4.17 1.30
C ALA A 329 -0.45 5.69 1.19
N HIS A 330 0.32 6.28 2.11
CA HIS A 330 0.67 7.71 2.06
C HIS A 330 1.63 8.00 0.90
N ALA A 331 2.68 7.20 0.75
CA ALA A 331 3.61 7.33 -0.37
C ALA A 331 2.91 7.06 -1.73
N ALA A 332 1.95 6.12 -1.77
CA ALA A 332 1.14 5.88 -2.96
C ALA A 332 0.29 7.10 -3.35
N LEU A 333 -0.24 7.83 -2.35
CA LEU A 333 -1.03 9.03 -2.58
C LEU A 333 -0.18 10.20 -3.08
N GLU A 334 1.02 10.38 -2.55
CA GLU A 334 1.96 11.41 -3.03
C GLU A 334 2.44 11.12 -4.45
N ALA A 335 2.68 9.85 -4.78
CA ALA A 335 3.07 9.44 -6.14
C ALA A 335 1.92 9.51 -7.15
N LEU A 336 0.66 9.53 -6.69
CA LEU A 336 -0.53 9.39 -7.55
C LEU A 336 -0.57 10.41 -8.69
N LEU A 337 -0.34 11.69 -8.39
CA LEU A 337 -0.42 12.74 -9.40
C LEU A 337 0.61 12.53 -10.51
N ARG A 338 1.84 12.20 -10.14
CA ARG A 338 2.90 11.94 -11.12
C ARG A 338 2.62 10.68 -11.94
N VAL A 339 2.06 9.63 -11.33
CA VAL A 339 1.60 8.43 -12.06
C VAL A 339 0.52 8.78 -13.07
N VAL A 340 -0.50 9.56 -12.66
CA VAL A 340 -1.58 10.01 -13.54
C VAL A 340 -1.04 10.87 -14.69
N ASP A 341 -0.08 11.74 -14.41
CA ASP A 341 0.55 12.58 -15.43
C ASP A 341 1.27 11.74 -16.49
N ILE A 342 2.04 10.73 -16.08
CA ILE A 342 2.72 9.83 -17.01
C ILE A 342 1.73 9.01 -17.81
N MET A 343 0.71 8.44 -17.15
CA MET A 343 -0.33 7.68 -17.85
C MET A 343 -1.12 8.56 -18.81
N ALA A 344 -1.35 9.83 -18.46
CA ALA A 344 -2.00 10.78 -19.34
C ALA A 344 -1.16 11.09 -20.58
N ASP A 345 0.16 11.11 -20.48
CA ASP A 345 1.06 11.24 -21.63
C ASP A 345 1.01 10.00 -22.53
N GLU A 346 0.99 8.79 -21.95
CA GLU A 346 0.93 7.54 -22.71
C GLU A 346 -0.44 7.33 -23.40
N PHE A 347 -1.54 7.72 -22.76
CA PHE A 347 -2.91 7.50 -23.25
C PHE A 347 -3.57 8.75 -23.87
N ASN A 348 -2.90 9.90 -23.86
CA ASN A 348 -3.46 11.20 -24.25
C ASN A 348 -4.76 11.54 -23.49
N TRP A 349 -4.75 11.42 -22.15
CA TRP A 349 -5.93 11.69 -21.34
C TRP A 349 -6.27 13.18 -21.26
N SER A 350 -7.55 13.50 -21.49
CA SER A 350 -8.10 14.82 -21.22
C SER A 350 -8.03 15.19 -19.74
N LEU A 351 -8.05 16.49 -19.43
CA LEU A 351 -8.18 16.99 -18.04
C LEU A 351 -9.33 16.32 -17.27
N LYS A 352 -10.47 16.09 -17.92
CA LYS A 352 -11.63 15.43 -17.31
C LYS A 352 -11.31 13.99 -16.90
N GLU A 353 -10.64 13.23 -17.76
CA GLU A 353 -10.27 11.85 -17.45
C GLU A 353 -9.19 11.81 -16.35
N ARG A 354 -8.20 12.71 -16.40
CA ARG A 354 -7.19 12.83 -15.32
C ARG A 354 -7.84 13.05 -13.95
N LYS A 355 -8.78 13.99 -13.84
CA LYS A 355 -9.53 14.25 -12.59
C LYS A 355 -10.31 13.02 -12.12
N LYS A 356 -10.96 12.31 -13.04
CA LYS A 356 -11.69 11.08 -12.74
C LYS A 356 -10.76 9.99 -12.20
N GLN A 357 -9.63 9.75 -12.87
CA GLN A 357 -8.64 8.74 -12.47
C GLN A 357 -8.03 9.05 -11.10
N ILE A 358 -7.74 10.33 -10.80
CA ILE A 358 -7.30 10.77 -9.47
C ILE A 358 -8.37 10.47 -8.43
N LYS A 359 -9.62 10.86 -8.68
CA LYS A 359 -10.72 10.63 -7.75
C LYS A 359 -10.91 9.14 -7.43
N ASP A 360 -10.98 8.30 -8.47
CA ASP A 360 -11.18 6.86 -8.32
C ASP A 360 -10.01 6.22 -7.54
N ALA A 361 -8.78 6.66 -7.80
CA ALA A 361 -7.59 6.19 -7.08
C ALA A 361 -7.55 6.66 -5.61
N VAL A 362 -7.97 7.90 -5.32
CA VAL A 362 -8.08 8.41 -3.94
C VAL A 362 -9.12 7.63 -3.15
N GLU A 363 -10.27 7.32 -3.75
CA GLU A 363 -11.29 6.48 -3.12
C GLU A 363 -10.74 5.09 -2.80
N PHE A 364 -9.99 4.48 -3.73
CA PHE A 364 -9.30 3.22 -3.49
C PHE A 364 -8.28 3.33 -2.35
N LEU A 365 -7.38 4.32 -2.36
CA LEU A 365 -6.36 4.51 -1.34
C LEU A 365 -6.96 4.80 0.04
N SER A 366 -8.13 5.44 0.10
CA SER A 366 -8.88 5.64 1.35
C SER A 366 -9.21 4.31 2.03
N SER A 367 -9.47 3.25 1.25
CA SER A 367 -9.72 1.91 1.77
C SER A 367 -8.46 1.17 2.23
N MET A 368 -7.26 1.69 1.92
CA MET A 368 -5.95 1.06 2.18
C MET A 368 -5.31 1.49 3.50
N GLY A 369 -6.08 2.12 4.40
CA GLY A 369 -5.62 2.48 5.74
C GLY A 369 -4.96 3.87 5.86
N LEU A 370 -5.36 4.83 5.01
CA LEU A 370 -5.02 6.24 5.23
C LEU A 370 -5.55 6.71 6.59
N ALA A 371 -4.77 7.55 7.28
CA ALA A 371 -5.18 8.06 8.59
C ALA A 371 -6.47 8.91 8.47
N PRO A 372 -7.42 8.81 9.43
CA PRO A 372 -8.60 9.66 9.44
C PRO A 372 -8.25 11.15 9.37
N GLY A 373 -8.95 11.91 8.53
CA GLY A 373 -8.70 13.33 8.28
C GLY A 373 -7.42 13.64 7.48
N TYR A 374 -6.66 12.64 7.02
CA TYR A 374 -5.46 12.88 6.21
C TYR A 374 -5.81 13.54 4.87
N LEU A 375 -6.86 13.07 4.20
CA LEU A 375 -7.35 13.67 2.94
C LEU A 375 -7.94 15.07 3.12
N GLU A 376 -8.43 15.39 4.31
CA GLU A 376 -8.97 16.73 4.61
C GLU A 376 -7.83 17.73 4.84
N ARG A 377 -6.70 17.28 5.42
CA ARG A 377 -5.48 18.06 5.60
C ARG A 377 -4.66 18.18 4.32
N MET A 378 -4.65 17.12 3.52
CA MET A 378 -3.88 17.08 2.27
C MET A 378 -4.74 17.66 1.14
N MET A 379 -4.48 18.91 0.77
CA MET A 379 -5.00 19.43 -0.48
C MET A 379 -4.35 18.66 -1.63
N ILE A 380 -5.07 17.72 -2.25
CA ILE A 380 -4.60 17.07 -3.47
C ILE A 380 -4.70 18.13 -4.58
N PRO A 381 -3.58 18.57 -5.17
CA PRO A 381 -3.62 19.55 -6.24
C PRO A 381 -4.46 19.03 -7.40
N GLU A 382 -5.31 19.90 -7.94
CA GLU A 382 -5.98 19.61 -9.21
C GLU A 382 -4.91 19.47 -10.32
N PRO A 383 -5.08 18.52 -11.26
CA PRO A 383 -4.12 18.34 -12.35
C PRO A 383 -4.04 19.61 -13.20
N GLU A 384 -2.83 20.02 -13.57
CA GLU A 384 -2.64 21.23 -14.37
C GLU A 384 -3.19 21.05 -15.81
N PRO A 385 -3.95 22.02 -16.34
CA PRO A 385 -4.43 21.98 -17.72
C PRO A 385 -3.27 22.06 -18.72
N ARG A 386 -3.25 21.14 -19.67
CA ARG A 386 -2.19 21.03 -20.69
C ARG A 386 -2.70 21.58 -22.03
N GLY A 387 -1.87 22.34 -22.74
CA GLY A 387 -2.20 22.93 -24.03
C GLY A 387 -3.14 24.14 -23.96
N LEU A 388 -3.31 24.83 -25.08
CA LEU A 388 -4.06 26.09 -25.16
C LEU A 388 -5.58 25.89 -25.00
N ILE A 389 -6.10 24.76 -25.47
CA ILE A 389 -7.54 24.46 -25.43
C ILE A 389 -8.02 24.17 -24.01
N GLU A 390 -7.32 23.30 -23.27
CA GLU A 390 -7.69 23.01 -21.87
C GLU A 390 -7.54 24.25 -20.99
N LYS A 391 -6.49 25.06 -21.22
CA LYS A 391 -6.31 26.34 -20.52
C LYS A 391 -7.48 27.29 -20.82
N ALA A 392 -7.88 27.45 -22.07
CA ALA A 392 -8.99 28.32 -22.44
C ALA A 392 -10.34 27.86 -21.86
N ASP A 393 -10.63 26.56 -21.88
CA ASP A 393 -11.85 25.97 -21.31
C ASP A 393 -11.93 26.20 -19.79
N VAL A 394 -10.82 25.96 -19.08
CA VAL A 394 -10.72 26.25 -17.63
C VAL A 394 -10.95 27.73 -17.35
N THR A 395 -10.31 28.64 -18.09
CA THR A 395 -10.50 30.09 -17.91
C THR A 395 -11.95 30.54 -18.20
N PHE A 396 -12.57 29.97 -19.23
CA PHE A 396 -13.97 30.23 -19.59
C PHE A 396 -14.93 29.80 -18.47
N TRP A 397 -14.79 28.57 -17.94
CA TRP A 397 -15.60 28.10 -16.83
C TRP A 397 -15.31 28.83 -15.51
N HIS A 398 -14.07 29.25 -15.27
CA HIS A 398 -13.76 30.14 -14.15
C HIS A 398 -14.49 31.48 -14.28
N GLY A 399 -14.48 32.10 -15.47
CA GLY A 399 -15.23 33.33 -15.75
C GLY A 399 -16.73 33.15 -15.57
N LEU A 400 -17.30 32.08 -16.14
CA LEU A 400 -18.74 31.77 -16.01
C LEU A 400 -19.13 31.48 -14.56
N SER A 401 -18.31 30.74 -13.82
CA SER A 401 -18.54 30.45 -12.40
C SER A 401 -18.43 31.70 -11.51
N ALA A 402 -17.57 32.67 -11.87
CA ALA A 402 -17.48 33.95 -11.19
C ALA A 402 -18.74 34.80 -11.44
N VAL A 403 -19.24 34.83 -12.68
CA VAL A 403 -20.51 35.48 -13.04
C VAL A 403 -21.69 34.82 -12.32
N MET A 404 -21.78 33.49 -12.33
CA MET A 404 -22.84 32.74 -11.66
C MET A 404 -22.82 32.93 -10.13
N ARG A 405 -21.65 33.11 -9.52
CA ARG A 405 -21.49 33.48 -8.11
C ARG A 405 -21.94 34.91 -7.84
N ALA A 406 -21.58 35.86 -8.71
CA ALA A 406 -22.01 37.26 -8.60
C ALA A 406 -23.54 37.41 -8.72
N VAL A 407 -24.21 36.51 -9.45
CA VAL A 407 -25.68 36.47 -9.63
C VAL A 407 -26.37 35.56 -8.60
N GLY A 408 -25.64 34.99 -7.65
CA GLY A 408 -26.21 34.17 -6.55
C GLY A 408 -26.76 32.80 -6.97
N LEU A 409 -26.44 32.34 -8.18
CA LEU A 409 -26.88 31.05 -8.72
C LEU A 409 -25.99 29.88 -8.30
N VAL A 410 -24.81 30.15 -7.73
CA VAL A 410 -23.86 29.16 -7.23
C VAL A 410 -23.39 29.58 -5.83
N ALA A 411 -23.44 28.65 -4.88
CA ALA A 411 -22.99 28.88 -3.51
C ALA A 411 -21.53 29.36 -3.46
N PRO A 412 -21.16 30.23 -2.51
CA PRO A 412 -19.78 30.66 -2.36
C PRO A 412 -18.88 29.44 -2.10
N VAL A 413 -17.77 29.36 -2.84
CA VAL A 413 -16.73 28.37 -2.59
C VAL A 413 -16.16 28.71 -1.20
N LYS A 414 -16.26 27.78 -0.25
CA LYS A 414 -15.49 27.88 0.99
C LYS A 414 -14.02 27.97 0.59
N GLU A 415 -13.37 29.08 0.93
CA GLU A 415 -11.93 29.22 0.74
C GLU A 415 -11.24 27.99 1.32
N ALA A 416 -10.43 27.33 0.50
CA ALA A 416 -9.64 26.21 0.93
C ALA A 416 -8.63 26.73 1.94
N VAL A 417 -8.86 26.42 3.22
CA VAL A 417 -7.89 26.66 4.27
C VAL A 417 -6.65 25.82 3.94
N SER A 418 -5.56 26.51 3.63
CA SER A 418 -4.25 25.93 3.37
C SER A 418 -3.70 25.36 4.68
N TYR A 419 -3.94 24.08 4.94
CA TYR A 419 -3.21 23.36 5.98
C TYR A 419 -1.89 22.88 5.37
N GLY A 420 -0.85 23.70 5.54
CA GLY A 420 0.52 23.32 5.23
C GLY A 420 0.99 22.10 6.05
N PRO A 421 2.13 21.49 5.68
CA PRO A 421 2.62 20.24 6.27
C PRO A 421 2.79 20.37 7.80
N ALA A 422 2.28 19.35 8.51
CA ALA A 422 2.30 19.27 9.96
C ALA A 422 3.73 19.31 10.52
N ARG A 423 4.08 20.49 11.07
CA ARG A 423 5.00 20.71 12.22
C ARG A 423 5.05 22.17 12.67
N ALA A 424 4.30 23.08 12.03
CA ALA A 424 3.97 24.37 12.63
C ALA A 424 2.67 24.22 13.43
N ARG A 425 2.75 24.27 14.78
CA ARG A 425 1.57 24.25 15.68
C ARG A 425 0.67 25.48 15.49
N PHE A 426 1.15 26.51 14.78
CA PHE A 426 0.49 27.80 14.61
C PHE A 426 0.52 28.26 13.16
N GLU A 427 -0.55 28.92 12.72
CA GLU A 427 -0.68 29.56 11.41
C GLU A 427 0.17 30.85 11.33
N LYS A 428 0.40 31.36 10.12
CA LYS A 428 1.22 32.57 9.91
C LYS A 428 0.55 33.79 10.55
N GLY A 429 1.12 34.30 11.63
CA GLY A 429 0.61 35.44 12.41
C GLY A 429 -0.09 35.06 13.72
N GLU A 430 -0.37 33.78 13.97
CA GLU A 430 -1.07 33.31 15.18
C GLU A 430 -0.17 33.42 16.42
N VAL A 431 1.13 33.12 16.31
CA VAL A 431 2.10 33.35 17.41
C VAL A 431 2.24 34.85 17.73
N ALA A 432 2.11 35.73 16.73
CA ALA A 432 2.12 37.17 16.95
C ALA A 432 0.84 37.64 17.67
N ALA A 433 -0.31 37.05 17.37
CA ALA A 433 -1.56 37.30 18.09
C ALA A 433 -1.49 36.80 19.55
N LEU A 434 -0.94 35.61 19.78
CA LEU A 434 -0.69 35.09 21.13
C LEU A 434 0.25 35.99 21.92
N ARG A 435 1.30 36.49 21.27
CA ARG A 435 2.24 37.44 21.87
C ARG A 435 1.58 38.75 22.28
N LEU A 436 0.76 39.34 21.41
CA LEU A 436 0.01 40.56 21.73
C LEU A 436 -0.96 40.36 22.90
N THR A 437 -1.64 39.21 22.96
CA THR A 437 -2.56 38.88 24.07
C THR A 437 -1.80 38.63 25.38
N PHE A 438 -0.62 38.00 25.31
CA PHE A 438 0.26 37.77 26.46
C PHE A 438 0.80 39.09 27.00
N GLU A 439 1.37 39.93 26.14
CA GLU A 439 1.94 41.25 26.50
C GLU A 439 0.88 42.21 27.07
N LYS A 440 -0.37 42.15 26.58
CA LYS A 440 -1.48 42.94 27.10
C LYS A 440 -1.82 42.64 28.58
N ARG A 441 -1.52 41.43 29.07
CA ARG A 441 -1.81 41.01 30.46
C ARG A 441 -0.59 41.09 31.38
N MET A 442 0.61 40.96 30.83
CA MET A 442 1.90 41.07 31.51
C MET A 442 2.15 42.44 32.14
N GLY A 443 1.67 43.52 31.50
CA GLY A 443 2.01 44.88 31.93
C GLY A 443 3.53 45.11 31.81
N ALA A 444 4.21 45.31 32.95
CA ALA A 444 5.67 45.49 33.03
C ALA A 444 6.43 44.27 33.61
N ALA A 445 5.74 43.14 33.82
CA ALA A 445 6.34 41.89 34.31
C ALA A 445 6.68 40.94 33.16
N ASP A 446 7.54 39.96 33.39
CA ASP A 446 7.98 38.96 32.38
C ASP A 446 7.17 37.64 32.40
N THR A 447 6.18 37.51 33.30
CA THR A 447 5.36 36.29 33.46
C THR A 447 3.88 36.62 33.73
N VAL A 448 2.96 35.73 33.31
CA VAL A 448 1.50 35.83 33.58
C VAL A 448 1.07 34.83 34.65
N GLN A 449 0.12 35.22 35.52
CA GLN A 449 -0.45 34.31 36.51
C GLN A 449 -1.36 33.26 35.85
N VAL A 450 -1.18 31.98 36.20
CA VAL A 450 -1.89 30.83 35.56
C VAL A 450 -3.41 30.92 35.72
N GLU A 451 -3.87 31.53 36.81
CA GLU A 451 -5.29 31.74 37.12
C GLU A 451 -6.00 32.67 36.12
N ASP A 452 -5.25 33.60 35.53
CA ASP A 452 -5.76 34.59 34.57
C ASP A 452 -5.82 34.09 33.12
N ILE A 453 -5.07 33.02 32.81
CA ILE A 453 -4.90 32.53 31.43
C ILE A 453 -6.22 32.05 30.82
N TRP A 454 -7.12 31.47 31.62
CA TRP A 454 -8.43 31.03 31.11
C TRP A 454 -9.27 32.16 30.53
N GLY A 455 -9.15 33.39 31.07
CA GLY A 455 -9.79 34.57 30.49
C GLY A 455 -9.26 34.87 29.09
N LEU A 456 -7.94 34.70 28.89
CA LEU A 456 -7.25 34.95 27.63
C LEU A 456 -7.58 33.90 26.56
N VAL A 457 -7.78 32.63 26.94
CA VAL A 457 -8.11 31.55 25.99
C VAL A 457 -9.33 31.89 25.13
N LYS A 458 -10.33 32.58 25.70
CA LYS A 458 -11.53 32.99 24.97
C LYS A 458 -11.34 34.22 24.08
N GLU A 459 -10.34 35.05 24.36
CA GLU A 459 -10.02 36.25 23.58
C GLU A 459 -9.17 35.93 22.34
N VAL A 460 -8.46 34.80 22.34
CA VAL A 460 -7.63 34.38 21.20
C VAL A 460 -8.51 33.83 20.07
N PRO A 461 -8.41 34.38 18.83
CA PRO A 461 -9.12 33.86 17.67
C PRO A 461 -8.82 32.37 17.45
N GLY A 462 -9.85 31.55 17.31
CA GLY A 462 -9.73 30.10 17.09
C GLY A 462 -9.90 29.21 18.33
N TYR A 463 -9.90 29.78 19.55
CA TYR A 463 -10.01 29.02 20.80
C TYR A 463 -11.33 29.27 21.56
N ALA A 464 -12.26 30.02 20.97
CA ALA A 464 -13.55 30.37 21.58
C ALA A 464 -14.44 29.16 21.93
N SER A 465 -14.26 28.03 21.25
CA SER A 465 -15.02 26.79 21.48
C SER A 465 -14.43 25.87 22.55
N VAL A 466 -13.25 26.19 23.10
CA VAL A 466 -12.59 25.37 24.13
C VAL A 466 -13.38 25.42 25.43
N SER A 467 -13.68 24.24 25.99
CA SER A 467 -14.37 24.11 27.27
C SER A 467 -13.39 24.19 28.45
N ARG A 468 -13.89 24.61 29.63
CA ARG A 468 -13.06 24.70 30.84
C ARG A 468 -12.42 23.36 31.21
N LYS A 469 -13.13 22.27 30.93
CA LYS A 469 -12.68 20.91 31.21
C LYS A 469 -11.50 20.48 30.32
N GLU A 470 -11.51 20.86 29.05
CA GLU A 470 -10.39 20.61 28.12
C GLU A 470 -9.17 21.43 28.52
N TYR A 471 -9.38 22.66 28.98
CA TYR A 471 -8.32 23.51 29.49
C TYR A 471 -7.65 22.98 30.74
N ASP A 472 -8.44 22.59 31.75
CA ASP A 472 -7.90 22.05 32.99
C ASP A 472 -7.16 20.71 32.74
N TYR A 473 -7.61 19.90 31.77
CA TYR A 473 -6.92 18.68 31.33
C TYR A 473 -5.54 18.97 30.72
N VAL A 474 -5.46 19.95 29.81
CA VAL A 474 -4.19 20.33 29.18
C VAL A 474 -3.20 20.91 30.20
N LEU A 475 -3.67 21.73 31.15
CA LEU A 475 -2.82 22.24 32.23
C LEU A 475 -2.29 21.13 33.14
N GLU A 476 -3.07 20.07 33.37
CA GLU A 476 -2.67 18.91 34.15
C GLU A 476 -1.63 18.07 33.43
N GLU A 477 -1.85 17.74 32.15
CA GLU A 477 -0.90 17.00 31.31
C GLU A 477 0.43 17.75 31.10
N ALA A 478 0.36 19.07 30.93
CA ALA A 478 1.55 19.91 30.79
C ALA A 478 2.24 20.23 32.12
N GLY A 479 1.70 19.78 33.26
CA GLY A 479 2.33 19.95 34.58
C GLY A 479 2.20 21.34 35.21
N PHE A 480 1.33 22.21 34.68
CA PHE A 480 1.17 23.61 35.12
C PHE A 480 0.05 23.83 36.16
N ARG A 481 -0.71 22.78 36.53
CA ARG A 481 -1.85 22.87 37.45
C ARG A 481 -1.53 23.51 38.81
N ASN A 482 -0.32 23.35 39.32
CA ASN A 482 0.10 23.84 40.64
C ASN A 482 1.11 25.00 40.59
N ARG A 483 1.37 25.56 39.40
CA ARG A 483 2.28 26.70 39.21
C ARG A 483 1.52 28.02 39.33
N LYS A 484 2.21 29.04 39.84
CA LYS A 484 1.61 30.37 40.04
C LYS A 484 1.73 31.23 38.79
N ASP A 485 2.85 31.10 38.08
CA ASP A 485 3.26 31.91 36.95
C ASP A 485 3.74 31.06 35.76
N MET A 486 3.65 31.66 34.57
CA MET A 486 4.00 31.07 33.28
C MET A 486 4.68 32.12 32.39
N ASP A 487 5.78 31.73 31.74
CA ASP A 487 6.46 32.59 30.75
C ASP A 487 5.84 32.46 29.35
N PHE A 488 6.34 33.23 28.37
CA PHE A 488 5.77 33.23 27.03
C PHE A 488 5.95 31.91 26.27
N GLU A 489 7.06 31.21 26.48
CA GLU A 489 7.33 29.94 25.78
C GLU A 489 6.42 28.84 26.32
N GLU A 490 6.26 28.78 27.64
CA GLU A 490 5.31 27.90 28.33
C GLU A 490 3.85 28.23 27.94
N PHE A 491 3.51 29.52 27.80
CA PHE A 491 2.20 29.97 27.35
C PHE A 491 1.87 29.50 25.93
N VAL A 492 2.84 29.61 25.01
CA VAL A 492 2.68 29.11 23.64
C VAL A 492 2.55 27.59 23.62
N GLU A 493 3.25 26.87 24.50
CA GLU A 493 3.12 25.41 24.61
C GLU A 493 1.71 24.97 25.04
N VAL A 494 1.13 25.63 26.05
CA VAL A 494 -0.23 25.34 26.52
C VAL A 494 -1.26 25.58 25.42
N PHE A 495 -1.16 26.68 24.66
CA PHE A 495 -2.07 26.95 23.53
C PHE A 495 -1.89 25.94 22.39
N GLY A 496 -0.67 25.45 22.15
CA GLY A 496 -0.43 24.37 21.19
C GLY A 496 -1.16 23.09 21.58
N ASN A 497 -1.10 22.71 22.85
CA ASN A 497 -1.76 21.51 23.37
C ASN A 497 -3.30 21.67 23.43
N LEU A 498 -3.80 22.87 23.73
CA LEU A 498 -5.24 23.17 23.67
C LEU A 498 -5.79 23.02 22.26
N LYS A 499 -5.01 23.42 21.24
CA LYS A 499 -5.36 23.23 19.84
C LYS A 499 -5.50 21.74 19.53
N ASP A 500 -4.53 20.93 19.94
CA ASP A 500 -4.57 19.48 19.71
C ASP A 500 -5.81 18.80 20.34
N VAL A 501 -6.25 19.27 21.52
CA VAL A 501 -7.45 18.75 22.20
C VAL A 501 -8.75 19.27 21.58
N ALA A 502 -8.82 20.56 21.25
CA ALA A 502 -10.00 21.19 20.65
C ALA A 502 -10.33 20.67 19.24
N PHE A 503 -9.31 20.22 18.51
CA PHE A 503 -9.42 19.69 17.15
C PHE A 503 -9.34 18.15 17.09
N ALA A 504 -9.36 17.46 18.23
CA ALA A 504 -9.48 16.01 18.27
C ALA A 504 -10.87 15.57 17.74
N PRO A 505 -10.95 14.60 16.80
CA PRO A 505 -12.23 14.21 16.22
C PRO A 505 -13.14 13.56 17.28
N VAL A 506 -14.34 14.12 17.45
CA VAL A 506 -15.40 13.52 18.28
C VAL A 506 -15.73 12.13 17.72
N ALA A 507 -15.56 11.09 18.53
CA ALA A 507 -15.91 9.72 18.15
C ALA A 507 -17.40 9.63 17.79
N SER A 508 -17.72 9.57 16.50
CA SER A 508 -19.10 9.43 16.04
C SER A 508 -19.62 8.02 16.39
N LYS A 509 -20.81 7.97 17.00
CA LYS A 509 -21.45 6.72 17.48
C LYS A 509 -22.05 5.85 16.37
N GLN A 510 -21.84 6.16 15.09
CA GLN A 510 -22.35 5.35 13.98
C GLN A 510 -21.27 5.10 12.92
N LYS A 511 -20.53 3.99 13.07
CA LYS A 511 -19.68 3.47 12.00
C LYS A 511 -20.54 2.67 11.02
N LYS A 512 -20.81 3.25 9.85
CA LYS A 512 -21.20 2.49 8.66
C LYS A 512 -20.04 1.52 8.36
N ARG A 513 -20.31 0.22 8.29
CA ARG A 513 -19.32 -0.81 7.93
C ARG A 513 -18.86 -0.53 6.49
N LEU A 514 -17.67 0.04 6.33
CA LEU A 514 -17.05 0.22 5.01
C LEU A 514 -16.58 -1.16 4.51
N SER A 515 -16.99 -1.55 3.31
CA SER A 515 -16.50 -2.76 2.67
C SER A 515 -15.09 -2.51 2.16
N ILE A 516 -14.11 -3.23 2.69
CA ILE A 516 -12.72 -3.16 2.25
C ILE A 516 -12.57 -4.11 1.05
N PRO A 517 -12.06 -3.66 -0.12
CA PRO A 517 -11.77 -4.54 -1.23
C PRO A 517 -10.66 -5.53 -0.84
N VAL A 518 -10.91 -6.83 -1.04
CA VAL A 518 -10.04 -7.92 -0.60
C VAL A 518 -9.13 -8.36 -1.75
N GLU A 519 -7.81 -8.21 -1.60
CA GLU A 519 -6.80 -8.88 -2.42
C GLU A 519 -5.95 -9.82 -1.54
N LYS A 520 -5.60 -11.00 -2.08
CA LYS A 520 -4.99 -12.12 -1.33
C LYS A 520 -3.58 -12.38 -1.88
N SER A 521 -2.55 -12.01 -1.12
CA SER A 521 -1.15 -12.28 -1.47
C SER A 521 -0.54 -13.44 -0.66
N GLY A 522 0.34 -14.21 -1.31
CA GLY A 522 0.86 -15.49 -0.84
C GLY A 522 2.33 -15.46 -0.38
N ARG A 523 2.51 -15.72 0.92
CA ARG A 523 3.45 -16.63 1.63
C ARG A 523 4.97 -16.56 1.42
N GLY A 524 5.69 -17.12 2.41
CA GLY A 524 6.88 -16.66 3.15
C GLY A 524 8.02 -17.69 3.34
N VAL A 525 9.14 -17.32 3.95
CA VAL A 525 10.15 -18.21 4.58
C VAL A 525 9.91 -18.17 6.09
N TYR A 526 9.47 -19.28 6.69
CA TYR A 526 8.84 -19.24 8.00
C TYR A 526 9.69 -19.80 9.14
N ALA A 527 9.72 -19.10 10.27
CA ALA A 527 10.11 -19.68 11.54
C ALA A 527 8.88 -19.88 12.44
N TYR A 528 8.70 -21.09 12.96
CA TYR A 528 7.74 -21.40 14.03
C TYR A 528 8.29 -20.85 15.35
N PHE A 529 7.57 -19.90 15.92
CA PHE A 529 7.84 -19.46 17.28
C PHE A 529 6.82 -20.06 18.23
N ILE A 530 7.33 -20.66 19.30
CA ILE A 530 6.53 -21.36 20.28
C ILE A 530 6.24 -20.38 21.43
N THR A 531 5.62 -19.23 21.12
CA THR A 531 5.06 -18.27 22.11
C THR A 531 4.06 -17.30 21.50
N GLN A 532 3.15 -16.79 22.34
CA GLN A 532 2.27 -15.67 22.01
C GLN A 532 3.01 -14.33 21.98
N LEU A 533 2.57 -13.44 21.09
CA LEU A 533 2.99 -12.04 21.05
C LEU A 533 2.52 -11.27 22.30
N LYS A 534 3.28 -10.24 22.68
CA LYS A 534 2.86 -9.30 23.73
C LYS A 534 1.56 -8.62 23.27
N SER A 535 0.52 -8.72 24.10
CA SER A 535 -0.74 -7.97 23.96
C SER A 535 -0.51 -6.49 24.14
#